data_AF-A0A2V8ZQE5-F1
#
_entry.id   AF-A0A2V8ZQE5-F1
#
_cell.length_a   1.000
_cell.length_b   1.000
_cell.length_c   1.000
_cell.angle_alpha   90.00
_cell.angle_beta   90.00
_cell.angle_gamma   90.00
#
_symmetry.space_group_name_H-M   'P 1'
#
loop_
_entity.id
_entity.type
_entity.pdbx_description
1 polymer ?
#
loop_
_entity_poly.entity_id
_entity_poly.type
_entity_poly.pdbx_seq_one_letter_code
_entity_poly.pdbx_strand_id
1 'polypeptide(L)'
;YDPQLPQAHYQLGRVLEMQGGYQGAVESLKLAVALAPEYPEPHYLLGKIYHRLGNEPLSRSEIGRFQELRKASEAQAASGSPPPPR
;
A
#
# COMPACT_ATOMS: atom_id res chain seq x y z
N TYR A 1 16.10 -4.59 14.86
CA TYR A 1 15.09 -4.74 13.80
C TYR A 1 13.80 -4.25 14.43
N ASP A 2 13.36 -3.03 14.11
CA ASP A 2 12.21 -2.41 14.78
C ASP A 2 10.90 -3.05 14.26
N PRO A 3 10.16 -3.77 15.11
CA PRO A 3 8.92 -4.46 14.72
C PRO A 3 7.73 -3.50 14.49
N GLN A 4 7.94 -2.18 14.57
CA GLN A 4 6.90 -1.16 14.40
C GLN A 4 7.01 -0.40 13.08
N LEU A 5 7.83 -0.88 12.14
CA LEU A 5 7.97 -0.22 10.84
C LEU A 5 6.87 -0.72 9.88
N PRO A 6 6.02 0.16 9.32
CA PRO A 6 5.03 -0.22 8.33
C PRO A 6 5.68 -0.89 7.10
N GLN A 7 6.91 -0.52 6.76
CA GLN A 7 7.70 -1.15 5.71
C GLN A 7 8.03 -2.61 6.02
N ALA A 8 8.33 -2.96 7.27
CA ALA A 8 8.63 -4.35 7.65
C ALA A 8 7.40 -5.24 7.48
N HIS A 9 6.24 -4.76 7.92
CA HIS A 9 4.95 -5.43 7.72
C HIS A 9 4.57 -5.55 6.24
N TYR A 10 4.86 -4.52 5.43
CA TYR A 10 4.70 -4.57 3.98
C TYR A 10 5.59 -5.64 3.32
N GLN A 11 6.88 -5.69 3.65
CA GLN A 11 7.79 -6.69 3.11
C GLN A 11 7.36 -8.10 3.51
N LEU A 12 6.91 -8.31 4.75
CA LEU A 12 6.36 -9.58 5.20
C LEU A 12 5.12 -9.97 4.37
N GLY A 13 4.21 -9.02 4.16
CA GLY A 13 3.03 -9.23 3.30
C GLY A 13 3.39 -9.62 1.87
N ARG A 14 4.41 -9.00 1.27
CA ARG A 14 4.92 -9.37 -0.06
C ARG A 14 5.48 -10.78 -0.09
N VAL A 15 6.29 -11.15 0.90
CA VAL A 15 6.87 -12.49 0.98
C VAL A 15 5.77 -13.53 1.08
N LEU A 16 4.77 -13.30 1.93
CA LEU A 16 3.61 -14.18 2.07
C LEU A 16 2.79 -14.27 0.79
N GLU A 17 2.59 -13.17 0.06
CA GLU A 17 1.92 -13.18 -1.25
C GLU A 17 2.65 -14.05 -2.27
N MET A 18 3.98 -13.93 -2.35
CA MET A 18 4.80 -14.76 -3.25
C MET A 18 4.76 -16.25 -2.86
N GLN A 19 4.59 -16.54 -1.58
CA GLN A 19 4.43 -17.91 -1.06
C GLN A 19 3.00 -18.45 -1.22
N GLY A 20 2.06 -17.66 -1.73
CA GLY A 20 0.64 -18.02 -1.83
C GLY A 20 -0.12 -17.95 -0.49
N GLY A 21 0.52 -17.48 0.57
CA GLY A 21 -0.06 -17.24 1.89
C GLY A 21 -0.91 -15.97 1.94
N TYR A 22 -1.92 -15.87 1.07
CA TYR A 22 -2.71 -14.66 0.87
C TYR A 22 -3.40 -14.15 2.13
N GLN A 23 -3.91 -15.03 2.99
CA GLN A 23 -4.54 -14.63 4.26
C GLN A 23 -3.53 -13.99 5.21
N GLY A 24 -2.35 -14.60 5.40
CA GLY A 24 -1.29 -14.03 6.24
C GLY A 24 -0.72 -12.73 5.67
N ALA A 25 -0.66 -12.63 4.33
CA ALA A 25 -0.26 -11.42 3.64
C ALA A 25 -1.21 -10.27 3.94
N VAL A 26 -2.53 -10.51 3.88
CA VAL A 26 -3.55 -9.51 4.22
C VAL A 26 -3.39 -9.01 5.66
N GLU A 27 -3.22 -9.90 6.63
CA GLU A 27 -3.08 -9.50 8.04
C GLU A 27 -1.81 -8.65 8.26
N SER A 28 -0.69 -9.04 7.64
CA SER A 28 0.54 -8.26 7.71
C SER A 28 0.38 -6.88 7.08
N LEU A 29 -0.28 -6.79 5.93
CA LEU A 29 -0.48 -5.51 5.24
C LEU A 29 -1.48 -4.60 5.95
N LYS A 30 -2.52 -5.16 6.60
CA LYS A 30 -3.43 -4.37 7.44
C LYS A 30 -2.69 -3.69 8.59
N LEU A 31 -1.71 -4.37 9.20
CA LEU A 31 -0.85 -3.75 10.21
C LEU A 31 -0.01 -2.62 9.61
N ALA A 32 0.54 -2.79 8.40
CA ALA A 32 1.26 -1.73 7.72
C ALA A 32 0.38 -0.50 7.47
N VAL A 33 -0.86 -0.70 7.03
CA VAL A 33 -1.85 0.38 6.83
C VAL A 33 -2.27 1.03 8.14
N ALA A 34 -2.41 0.25 9.22
CA ALA A 34 -2.75 0.79 10.54
C ALA A 34 -1.63 1.67 11.12
N LEU A 35 -0.36 1.28 10.88
CA LEU A 35 0.82 2.03 11.33
C LEU A 35 1.09 3.27 10.47
N ALA A 36 0.86 3.17 9.15
CA ALA A 36 1.00 4.28 8.23
C ALA A 36 -0.14 4.26 7.18
N PRO A 37 -1.28 4.91 7.48
CA PRO A 37 -2.42 4.96 6.57
C PRO A 37 -2.16 5.81 5.31
N GLU A 38 -1.10 6.60 5.32
CA GLU A 38 -0.62 7.37 4.17
C GLU A 38 0.37 6.59 3.30
N TYR A 39 0.72 5.36 3.69
CA TYR A 39 1.65 4.53 2.94
C TYR A 39 0.93 3.87 1.75
N PRO A 40 1.23 4.21 0.48
CA PRO A 40 0.46 3.72 -0.65
C PRO A 40 0.70 2.24 -0.98
N GLU A 41 1.92 1.74 -0.82
CA GLU A 41 2.30 0.40 -1.28
C GLU A 41 1.49 -0.78 -0.66
N PRO A 42 1.16 -0.78 0.65
CA PRO A 42 0.30 -1.80 1.24
C PRO A 42 -1.10 -1.84 0.63
N HIS A 43 -1.69 -0.68 0.32
CA HIS A 43 -3.01 -0.60 -0.31
C HIS A 43 -3.01 -1.25 -1.70
N TYR A 44 -1.97 -1.00 -2.51
CA TYR A 44 -1.84 -1.66 -3.81
C TYR A 44 -1.77 -3.19 -3.67
N LEU A 45 -0.96 -3.68 -2.73
CA LEU A 45 -0.75 -5.10 -2.55
C LEU A 45 -1.98 -5.81 -1.96
N LEU A 46 -2.67 -5.19 -1.00
CA LEU A 46 -3.97 -5.64 -0.51
C LEU A 46 -4.98 -5.72 -1.65
N GLY A 47 -5.04 -4.70 -2.52
CA GLY A 47 -5.87 -4.70 -3.71
C GLY A 47 -5.61 -5.91 -4.61
N LYS A 48 -4.34 -6.21 -4.90
CA LYS A 48 -3.92 -7.35 -5.72
C LYS A 48 -4.28 -8.68 -5.07
N ILE A 49 -4.06 -8.81 -3.76
CA ILE A 49 -4.35 -10.04 -3.01
C ILE A 49 -5.86 -10.27 -2.90
N TYR A 50 -6.65 -9.23 -2.62
CA TYR A 50 -8.11 -9.37 -2.60
C TYR A 50 -8.67 -9.79 -3.95
N HIS A 51 -8.10 -9.31 -5.06
CA HIS A 51 -8.47 -9.78 -6.39
C HIS A 51 -8.15 -11.28 -6.58
N ARG A 52 -6.99 -11.75 -6.12
CA ARG A 52 -6.60 -13.18 -6.11
C ARG A 52 -7.56 -14.03 -5.27
N LEU A 53 -8.06 -13.48 -4.17
CA LEU A 53 -9.02 -14.13 -3.27
C LEU A 53 -10.47 -14.07 -3.77
N GLY A 54 -10.75 -13.41 -4.90
CA GLY A 54 -12.11 -13.22 -5.43
C GLY A 54 -12.92 -12.12 -4.72
N ASN A 55 -12.29 -11.37 -3.82
CA ASN A 55 -12.91 -10.26 -3.09
C ASN A 55 -12.80 -8.95 -3.88
N GLU A 56 -13.47 -8.88 -5.03
CA GLU A 56 -13.55 -7.67 -5.87
C GLU A 56 -13.91 -6.37 -5.12
N PRO A 57 -14.92 -6.32 -4.22
CA PRO A 57 -15.27 -5.06 -3.56
C PRO A 57 -14.12 -4.52 -2.69
N LEU A 58 -13.45 -5.39 -1.94
CA LEU A 58 -12.30 -5.01 -1.13
C LEU A 58 -11.12 -4.61 -2.02
N SER A 59 -10.87 -5.35 -3.09
CA SER A 59 -9.82 -5.02 -4.06
C SER A 59 -9.98 -3.61 -4.62
N ARG A 60 -11.20 -3.27 -5.07
CA ARG A 60 -11.51 -1.96 -5.65
C ARG A 60 -11.29 -0.82 -4.64
N SER A 61 -11.72 -1.01 -3.40
CA SER A 61 -11.53 -0.02 -2.34
C SER A 61 -10.05 0.27 -2.07
N GLU A 62 -9.22 -0.78 -1.95
CA GLU A 62 -7.79 -0.65 -1.67
C GLU A 62 -7.02 -0.05 -2.86
N ILE A 63 -7.33 -0.48 -4.08
CA ILE A 63 -6.74 0.10 -5.30
C ILE A 63 -7.12 1.59 -5.43
N GLY A 64 -8.36 1.96 -5.09
CA GLY A 64 -8.79 3.36 -5.06
C GLY A 64 -7.97 4.17 -4.07
N ARG A 65 -7.76 3.66 -2.85
CA ARG A 65 -6.96 4.33 -1.83
C ARG A 65 -5.51 4.53 -2.26
N PHE A 66 -4.90 3.52 -2.89
CA PHE A 66 -3.56 3.62 -3.47
C PHE A 66 -3.46 4.76 -4.50
N GLN A 67 -4.42 4.88 -5.40
CA GLN A 67 -4.42 5.94 -6.42
C GLN A 67 -4.55 7.33 -5.81
N GLU A 68 -5.42 7.48 -4.81
CA GLU A 68 -5.61 8.75 -4.10
C GLU A 68 -4.35 9.17 -3.35
N LEU A 69 -3.71 8.25 -2.63
CA LEU A 69 -2.45 8.51 -1.93
C LEU A 69 -1.31 8.85 -2.89
N ARG A 70 -1.21 8.17 -4.03
CA ARG A 70 -0.23 8.47 -5.07
C ARG A 70 -0.44 9.87 -5.65
N LYS A 71 -1.67 10.23 -6.00
CA LYS A 71 -2.00 11.58 -6.49
C LYS A 71 -1.71 12.65 -5.44
N ALA A 72 -2.07 12.40 -4.18
CA ALA A 72 -1.76 13.32 -3.08
C ALA A 72 -0.25 13.53 -2.93
N SER A 73 0.53 12.45 -2.95
CA SER A 73 2.00 12.52 -2.86
C SER A 73 2.63 13.26 -4.05
N GLU A 74 2.09 13.09 -5.26
CA GLU A 74 2.58 13.74 -6.48
C GLU A 74 2.23 15.24 -6.51
N ALA A 75 1.00 15.59 -6.10
CA ALA A 75 0.56 16.98 -5.97
C ALA A 75 1.37 17.74 -4.90
N GLN A 76 1.72 17.07 -3.80
CA GLN A 76 2.62 17.61 -2.78
C GLN A 76 4.04 17.83 -3.34
N ALA A 77 4.58 16.91 -4.13
CA ALA A 77 5.90 17.07 -4.76
C ALA A 77 5.93 18.19 -5.80
N ALA A 78 4.86 18.34 -6.60
CA ALA A 78 4.73 19.38 -7.61
C ALA A 78 4.60 20.78 -7.00
N SER A 79 4.02 20.89 -5.79
CA SER A 79 3.86 22.17 -5.08
C SER A 79 5.14 22.67 -4.39
N GLY A 80 6.18 21.83 -4.30
CA GLY A 80 7.46 22.15 -3.64
C GLY A 80 8.63 22.45 -4.59
N SER A 81 8.45 22.30 -5.91
CA SER A 81 9.51 22.58 -6.89
C SER A 81 9.25 23.94 -7.55
N PRO A 82 10.12 24.96 -7.41
CA PRO A 82 9.97 26.18 -8.20
C PRO A 82 10.10 25.82 -9.69
N PRO A 83 9.27 26.37 -10.59
CA PRO A 83 9.45 26.16 -12.02
C PRO A 83 10.83 26.69 -12.44
N PRO A 84 11.51 26.04 -13.41
CA PRO A 84 12.82 26.51 -13.85
C PRO A 84 12.73 27.94 -14.39
N PRO A 85 13.70 28.83 -14.07
CA PRO A 85 13.69 30.18 -14.60
C PRO A 85 13.87 30.14 -16.12
N ARG A 86 13.15 31.05 -16.79
CA ARG A 86 13.17 31.25 -18.25
C ARG A 86 14.55 31.49 -18.82
#